data_AF-A0A7C7BN46-F1
#
_entry.id   AF-A0A7C7BN46-F1
#
_cell.length_a   1.000
_cell.length_b   1.000
_cell.length_c   1.000
_cell.angle_alpha   90.00
_cell.angle_beta   90.00
_cell.angle_gamma   90.00
#
_symmetry.space_group_name_H-M   'P 1'
#
loop_
_entity.id
_entity.type
_entity.pdbx_description
1 polymer ?
#
loop_
_entity_poly.entity_id
_entity_poly.type
_entity_poly.pdbx_seq_one_letter_code
_entity_poly.pdbx_strand_id
1 'polypeptide(L)' 'MDAKEVKSIRQKMGLTQEEFSLIIGVSYYSVVSWENGRRIPSGPAVKLMERLRGKNEFW' A
#
# COMPACT_ATOMS: atom_id res chain seq x y z
N MET A 1 1.40 9.51 -2.95
CA MET A 1 0.59 8.31 -3.23
C MET A 1 -0.85 8.59 -2.85
N ASP A 2 -1.76 8.51 -3.82
CA ASP A 2 -3.19 8.61 -3.57
C ASP A 2 -3.82 7.26 -3.17
N ALA A 3 -5.10 7.28 -2.82
CA ALA A 3 -5.85 6.10 -2.39
C ALA A 3 -5.92 5.00 -3.47
N LYS A 4 -6.01 5.38 -4.75
CA LYS A 4 -6.10 4.44 -5.88
C LYS A 4 -4.74 3.75 -6.09
N GLU A 5 -3.65 4.48 -5.94
CA GLU A 5 -2.30 3.93 -6.04
C GLU A 5 -2.03 2.89 -4.95
N VAL A 6 -2.38 3.19 -3.68
CA VAL A 6 -2.22 2.25 -2.56
C VAL A 6 -2.96 0.94 -2.86
N LYS A 7 -4.24 1.06 -3.24
CA LYS A 7 -5.09 -0.11 -3.55
C LYS A 7 -4.56 -0.89 -4.74
N SER A 8 -4.08 -0.21 -5.78
CA SER A 8 -3.52 -0.85 -6.98
C SER A 8 -2.27 -1.66 -6.67
N ILE A 9 -1.34 -1.12 -5.88
CA ILE A 9 -0.12 -1.84 -5.46
C ILE A 9 -0.52 -3.11 -4.70
N ARG A 10 -1.42 -3.01 -3.72
CA ARG A 10 -1.90 -4.17 -2.95
C ARG A 10 -2.54 -5.23 -3.84
N GLN A 11 -3.45 -4.81 -4.73
CA GLN A 11 -4.18 -5.73 -5.62
C GLN A 11 -3.25 -6.43 -6.61
N LYS A 12 -2.25 -5.73 -7.15
CA LYS A 12 -1.22 -6.32 -8.03
C LYS A 12 -0.42 -7.41 -7.33
N MET A 13 -0.20 -7.27 -6.02
CA MET A 13 0.46 -8.29 -5.19
C MET A 13 -0.48 -9.44 -4.79
N GLY A 14 -1.78 -9.37 -5.10
CA GLY A 14 -2.76 -10.41 -4.73
C GLY A 14 -3.08 -10.48 -3.24
N LEU A 15 -2.85 -9.39 -2.49
CA LEU A 15 -2.93 -9.39 -1.02
C LEU A 15 -4.25 -8.82 -0.49
N THR A 16 -4.68 -9.34 0.66
CA THR A 16 -5.67 -8.71 1.54
C THR A 16 -5.12 -7.42 2.17
N GLN A 17 -5.99 -6.58 2.72
CA GLN A 17 -5.58 -5.36 3.41
C GLN A 17 -4.75 -5.67 4.67
N GLU A 18 -5.09 -6.76 5.36
CA GLU A 18 -4.39 -7.29 6.52
C GLU A 18 -2.97 -7.74 6.15
N GLU A 19 -2.81 -8.60 5.14
CA GLU A 19 -1.49 -9.05 4.68
C GLU A 19 -0.63 -7.89 4.19
N PHE A 20 -1.24 -6.96 3.46
CA PHE A 20 -0.55 -5.77 2.98
C PHE A 20 -0.06 -4.90 4.14
N SER A 21 -0.87 -4.74 5.19
CA SER A 21 -0.49 -4.00 6.40
C SER A 21 0.72 -4.60 7.11
N LEU A 22 0.80 -5.93 7.16
CA LEU A 22 1.94 -6.65 7.74
C LEU A 22 3.22 -6.44 6.92
N ILE A 23 3.13 -6.50 5.59
CA ILE A 23 4.28 -6.29 4.70
C ILE A 23 4.83 -4.87 4.82
N ILE A 24 3.95 -3.87 4.88
CA ILE A 24 4.38 -2.46 4.93
C ILE A 24 4.65 -1.96 6.36
N GLY A 25 4.39 -2.79 7.37
CA GLY A 25 4.68 -2.49 8.78
C GLY A 25 3.79 -1.39 9.37
N VAL A 26 2.51 -1.35 9.00
CA VAL A 26 1.52 -0.42 9.57
C VAL A 26 0.27 -1.14 10.03
N SER A 27 -0.59 -0.43 10.78
CA SER A 27 -1.87 -1.01 11.20
C SER A 27 -2.81 -1.27 10.02
N TYR A 28 -3.64 -2.31 10.12
CA TYR A 28 -4.75 -2.56 9.20
C TYR A 28 -5.60 -1.30 8.97
N TYR A 29 -5.95 -0.59 10.04
CA TYR A 29 -6.75 0.64 9.95
C TYR A 29 -6.07 1.75 9.15
N SER A 30 -4.72 1.81 9.14
CA SER A 30 -3.98 2.74 8.29
C SER A 30 -4.23 2.43 6.82
N VAL A 31 -4.14 1.15 6.42
CA VAL A 31 -4.41 0.70 5.04
C VAL A 31 -5.86 1.00 4.65
N VAL A 32 -6.84 0.67 5.50
CA VAL A 32 -8.26 0.99 5.26
C VAL A 32 -8.48 2.49 5.10
N SER A 33 -7.86 3.31 5.96
CA SER A 33 -7.98 4.76 5.89
C SER A 33 -7.35 5.34 4.63
N TRP A 34 -6.26 4.75 4.14
CA TRP A 34 -5.58 5.17 2.92
C TRP A 34 -6.36 4.78 1.66
N GLU A 35 -6.81 3.54 1.56
CA GLU A 35 -7.57 3.07 0.38
C GLU A 35 -8.94 3.73 0.24
N ASN A 36 -9.52 4.21 1.34
CA ASN A 36 -10.75 4.98 1.34
C ASN A 36 -10.52 6.50 1.20
N GLY A 37 -9.28 6.96 1.06
CA GLY A 37 -8.94 8.38 0.89
C GLY A 37 -9.18 9.25 2.13
N ARG A 38 -9.41 8.66 3.31
CA ARG A 38 -9.57 9.41 4.57
C ARG A 38 -8.27 9.98 5.09
N ARG A 39 -7.15 9.30 4.78
CA ARG A 39 -5.78 9.75 5.09
C ARG A 39 -4.88 9.44 3.91
N ILE A 40 -3.76 10.13 3.84
CA ILE A 40 -2.74 9.91 2.81
C ILE A 40 -1.52 9.26 3.47
N PRO A 41 -0.90 8.23 2.87
CA PRO A 41 0.32 7.65 3.41
C PRO A 41 1.46 8.67 3.44
N SER A 42 2.32 8.57 4.45
CA SER A 42 3.48 9.46 4.60
C SER A 42 4.71 8.69 5.11
N GLY A 43 5.88 9.31 5.00
CA GLY A 43 7.11 8.81 5.58
C GLY A 43 7.59 7.47 4.99
N PRO A 44 8.12 6.55 5.82
CA PRO A 44 8.73 5.30 5.36
C PRO A 44 7.80 4.39 4.54
N ALA A 45 6.50 4.39 4.84
CA ALA A 45 5.51 3.58 4.15
C ALA A 45 5.41 3.96 2.66
N VAL A 46 5.46 5.26 2.32
CA VAL A 46 5.47 5.73 0.93
C VAL A 46 6.70 5.20 0.21
N LYS A 47 7.89 5.37 0.79
CA LYS A 47 9.15 4.92 0.18
C LYS A 47 9.17 3.41 -0.05
N LEU A 48 8.57 2.63 0.84
CA LEU A 48 8.42 1.19 0.67
C LEU A 48 7.45 0.85 -0.45
N MET A 49 6.28 1.49 -0.50
CA MET A 49 5.30 1.27 -1.56
C MET A 49 5.81 1.67 -2.95
N GLU A 50 6.62 2.73 -3.05
CA GLU A 50 7.34 3.11 -4.27
C GLU A 50 8.28 1.98 -4.77
N ARG A 51 8.99 1.32 -3.85
CA ARG A 51 9.83 0.15 -4.19
C ARG A 51 9.00 -1.06 -4.60
N LEU A 52 7.88 -1.31 -3.94
CA LEU A 52 6.97 -2.41 -4.28
C LEU A 52 6.33 -2.20 -5.66
N ARG A 53 5.99 -0.96 -6.00
CA ARG A 53 5.48 -0.57 -7.32
C ARG A 53 6.45 -0.94 -8.44
N GLY A 54 7.73 -0.56 -8.32
CA GLY A 54 8.74 -0.84 -9.35
C GLY A 54 9.15 -2.31 -9.48
N LYS A 55 8.91 -3.13 -8.45
CA LYS A 55 9.15 -4.58 -8.54
C LYS A 55 8.09 -5.33 -9.34
N ASN A 56 6.91 -4.74 -9.55
CA ASN A 56 5.80 -5.35 -10.27
C ASN A 56 5.84 -5.10 -11.80
N GLU A 57 6.95 -4.58 -12.32
CA GLU A 57 7.18 -4.36 -13.76
C GLU A 57 8.09 -5.43 -14.39
N PHE A 58 8.49 -6.46 -13.64
CA PHE A 58 9.47 -7.47 -14.07
C PHE A 58 9.02 -8.94 -13.89
N TRP A 59 7.71 -9.22 -13.97
CA TRP A 59 7.16 -10.57 -14.16
C TRP A 59 6.12 -10.59 -15.28
#